data_AF-A0A1H0WES3-F1
#
_entry.id   AF-A0A1H0WES3-F1
#
_cell.length_a   1.000
_cell.length_b   1.000
_cell.length_c   1.000
_cell.angle_alpha   90.00
_cell.angle_beta   90.00
_cell.angle_gamma   90.00
#
_symmetry.space_group_name_H-M   'P 1'
#
loop_
_entity.id
_entity.type
_entity.pdbx_description
1 polymer ?
#
loop_
_entity_poly.entity_id
_entity_poly.type
_entity_poly.pdbx_seq_one_letter_code
_entity_poly.pdbx_strand_id
1 'polypeptide(L)'
;MRKEAKEAWLNAEVGPAFDALKADPRRAVTAEQVRTRLADITQVIMKVTTLVLNTNGEPHFQSEDQFDVENLFEISKSREQSARDMGSEWTAGAVSFFGGEVVKAVNTGEHADVSKAIIQMLMATWLFDSLYCGITANTYRESDMKFTITPDGAVSHTRIPTQNKARA
;
A
#
# COMPACT_ATOMS: atom_id res chain seq x y z
N MET A 1 -34.36 6.85 13.69
CA MET A 1 -33.60 5.89 12.85
C MET A 1 -32.48 5.12 13.57
N ARG A 2 -31.95 5.50 14.75
CA ARG A 2 -30.77 4.80 15.34
C ARG A 2 -31.05 3.61 16.28
N LYS A 3 -32.22 3.51 16.92
CA LYS A 3 -32.50 2.47 17.93
C LYS A 3 -33.13 1.21 17.31
N GLU A 4 -34.17 1.39 16.52
CA GLU A 4 -34.89 0.29 15.85
C GLU A 4 -34.01 -0.50 14.89
N ALA A 5 -33.15 0.19 14.12
CA ALA A 5 -32.19 -0.47 13.23
C ALA A 5 -31.17 -1.33 14.00
N LYS A 6 -30.76 -0.90 15.20
CA LYS A 6 -29.85 -1.64 16.06
C LYS A 6 -30.51 -2.88 16.65
N GLU A 7 -31.74 -2.74 17.14
CA GLU A 7 -32.52 -3.87 17.68
C GLU A 7 -32.84 -4.90 16.59
N ALA A 8 -33.20 -4.45 15.38
CA ALA A 8 -33.42 -5.32 14.24
C ALA A 8 -32.15 -6.11 13.88
N TRP A 9 -30.99 -5.45 13.83
CA TRP A 9 -29.72 -6.12 13.55
C TRP A 9 -29.31 -7.12 14.64
N LEU A 10 -29.47 -6.77 15.92
CA LEU A 10 -29.17 -7.68 17.02
C LEU A 10 -29.99 -8.98 16.93
N ASN A 11 -31.28 -8.86 16.62
CA ASN A 11 -32.17 -10.01 16.52
C ASN A 11 -31.93 -10.84 15.25
N ALA A 12 -31.59 -10.20 14.13
CA ALA A 12 -31.38 -10.88 12.86
C ALA A 12 -30.00 -11.55 12.75
N GLU A 13 -28.95 -10.94 13.29
CA GLU A 13 -27.56 -11.37 13.06
C GLU A 13 -26.91 -11.93 14.33
N VAL A 14 -26.98 -11.18 15.44
CA VAL A 14 -26.24 -11.53 16.67
C VAL A 14 -26.91 -12.67 17.44
N GLY A 15 -28.24 -12.66 17.55
CA GLY A 15 -29.02 -13.69 18.23
C GLY A 15 -28.75 -15.10 17.66
N PRO A 16 -28.96 -15.31 16.34
CA PRO A 16 -28.69 -16.60 15.71
C PRO A 16 -27.23 -17.04 15.80
N ALA A 17 -26.26 -16.13 15.68
CA ALA A 17 -24.85 -16.45 15.83
C ALA A 17 -24.51 -16.94 17.24
N PHE A 18 -25.08 -16.30 18.26
CA PHE A 18 -24.89 -16.67 19.67
C PHE A 18 -25.55 -18.01 20.01
N ASP A 19 -26.79 -18.24 19.57
CA ASP A 19 -27.48 -19.51 19.79
C ASP A 19 -26.75 -20.67 19.14
N ALA A 20 -26.22 -20.44 17.94
CA ALA A 20 -25.51 -21.47 17.21
C ALA A 20 -24.06 -21.67 17.72
N LEU A 21 -23.48 -20.71 18.46
CA LEU A 21 -22.27 -20.91 19.27
C LEU A 21 -22.56 -21.69 20.55
N LYS A 22 -23.70 -21.44 21.20
CA LYS A 22 -24.16 -22.25 22.34
C LYS A 22 -24.40 -23.71 21.95
N ALA A 23 -24.97 -23.95 20.77
CA ALA A 23 -25.27 -25.28 20.26
C ALA A 23 -23.99 -26.05 19.84
N ASP A 24 -22.98 -25.37 19.32
CA ASP A 24 -21.67 -25.97 19.00
C ASP A 24 -20.51 -25.07 19.46
N PRO A 25 -19.96 -25.31 20.68
CA PRO A 25 -18.84 -24.54 21.23
C PRO A 25 -17.57 -24.56 20.37
N ARG A 26 -17.41 -25.54 19.46
CA ARG A 26 -16.25 -25.59 18.53
C ARG A 26 -16.28 -24.47 17.50
N ARG A 27 -17.41 -23.77 17.37
CA ARG A 27 -17.55 -22.56 16.54
C ARG A 27 -16.95 -21.31 17.17
N ALA A 28 -16.47 -21.40 18.41
CA ALA A 28 -15.78 -20.30 19.06
C ALA A 28 -14.53 -19.91 18.25
N VAL A 29 -14.45 -18.64 17.87
CA VAL A 29 -13.23 -18.05 17.32
C VAL A 29 -12.43 -17.41 18.43
N THR A 30 -11.10 -17.51 18.37
CA THR A 30 -10.22 -16.87 19.34
C THR A 30 -10.16 -15.37 19.08
N ALA A 31 -9.80 -14.58 20.11
CA ALA A 31 -9.54 -13.16 19.94
C ALA A 31 -8.47 -12.90 18.87
N GLU A 32 -7.50 -13.81 18.71
CA GLU A 32 -6.48 -13.72 17.67
C GLU A 32 -7.04 -13.91 16.28
N GLN A 33 -7.90 -14.92 16.06
CA GLN A 33 -8.56 -15.12 14.76
C GLN A 33 -9.47 -13.94 14.39
N VAL A 34 -10.12 -13.32 15.37
CA VAL A 34 -10.89 -12.09 15.17
C VAL A 34 -9.97 -10.94 14.77
N ARG A 35 -8.83 -10.75 15.47
CA ARG A 35 -7.85 -9.72 15.11
C ARG A 35 -7.27 -9.92 13.72
N THR A 36 -6.89 -11.14 13.34
CA THR A 36 -6.39 -11.45 12.00
C THR A 36 -7.44 -11.11 10.94
N ARG A 37 -8.69 -11.55 11.12
CA ARG A 37 -9.76 -11.22 10.15
C ARG A 37 -10.09 -9.73 10.09
N LEU A 38 -10.06 -9.04 11.22
CA LEU A 38 -10.27 -7.60 11.23
C LEU A 38 -9.13 -6.87 10.53
N ALA A 39 -7.88 -7.30 10.73
CA ALA A 39 -6.73 -6.77 10.02
C ALA A 39 -6.95 -6.88 8.50
N ASP A 40 -7.31 -8.06 7.99
CA ASP A 40 -7.61 -8.30 6.57
C ASP A 40 -8.72 -7.37 6.03
N ILE A 41 -9.79 -7.13 6.80
CA ILE A 41 -10.91 -6.28 6.39
C ILE A 41 -10.55 -4.78 6.42
N THR A 42 -9.56 -4.40 7.23
CA THR A 42 -9.09 -3.01 7.35
C THR A 42 -7.95 -2.65 6.40
N GLN A 43 -7.40 -3.60 5.63
CA GLN A 43 -6.30 -3.33 4.72
C GLN A 43 -6.72 -2.31 3.64
N VAL A 44 -6.06 -1.16 3.64
CA VAL A 44 -6.17 -0.21 2.54
C VAL A 44 -5.21 -0.65 1.47
N ILE A 45 -5.75 -1.27 0.42
CA ILE A 45 -4.98 -1.70 -0.74
C ILE A 45 -4.79 -0.51 -1.69
N MET A 46 -3.56 -0.12 -1.94
CA MET A 46 -3.17 0.86 -2.97
C MET A 46 -2.78 0.12 -4.24
N LYS A 47 -3.32 0.54 -5.38
CA LYS A 47 -2.81 0.11 -6.68
C LYS A 47 -1.59 0.95 -7.04
N VAL A 48 -0.52 0.28 -7.46
CA VAL A 48 0.71 0.91 -7.95
C VAL A 48 0.92 0.47 -9.38
N THR A 49 0.88 1.42 -10.31
CA THR A 49 1.23 1.20 -11.71
C THR A 49 2.66 1.63 -11.94
N THR A 50 3.53 0.73 -12.37
CA THR A 50 4.93 1.05 -12.71
C THR A 50 5.11 0.94 -14.22
N LEU A 51 5.55 2.02 -14.86
CA LEU A 51 5.88 2.06 -16.27
C LEU A 51 7.38 2.32 -16.44
N VAL A 52 8.08 1.42 -17.12
CA VAL A 52 9.48 1.63 -17.51
C VAL A 52 9.53 1.94 -19.00
N LEU A 53 10.24 3.01 -19.36
CA LEU A 53 10.40 3.45 -20.74
C LEU A 53 11.69 2.92 -21.36
N ASN A 54 11.71 2.77 -22.69
CA ASN A 54 12.93 2.54 -23.46
C ASN A 54 13.62 3.89 -23.81
N THR A 55 14.74 3.83 -24.53
CA THR A 55 15.51 5.02 -24.95
C THR A 55 14.76 5.94 -25.90
N ASN A 56 13.67 5.48 -26.52
CA ASN A 56 12.80 6.28 -27.38
C ASN A 56 11.65 6.93 -26.60
N GLY A 57 11.56 6.67 -25.29
CA GLY A 57 10.46 7.15 -24.43
C GLY A 57 9.18 6.31 -24.53
N GLU A 58 9.23 5.14 -25.16
CA GLU A 58 8.08 4.25 -25.33
C GLU A 58 8.01 3.23 -24.17
N PRO A 59 6.82 2.75 -23.79
CA PRO A 59 6.67 1.68 -22.80
C PRO A 59 7.48 0.43 -23.16
N HIS A 60 8.45 0.10 -22.32
CA HIS A 60 9.20 -1.15 -22.39
C HIS A 60 8.60 -2.22 -21.47
N PHE A 61 8.14 -1.80 -20.29
CA PHE A 61 7.53 -2.67 -19.29
C PHE A 61 6.43 -1.92 -18.54
N GLN A 62 5.39 -2.64 -18.15
CA GLN A 62 4.32 -2.14 -17.30
C GLN A 62 3.91 -3.20 -16.29
N SER A 63 3.83 -2.82 -15.02
CA SER A 63 3.21 -3.63 -13.96
C SER A 63 2.06 -2.89 -13.30
N GLU A 64 1.13 -3.67 -12.76
CA GLU A 64 0.12 -3.21 -11.81
C GLU A 64 0.16 -4.10 -10.58
N ASP A 65 0.57 -3.52 -9.47
CA ASP A 65 0.78 -4.22 -8.21
C ASP A 65 -0.19 -3.69 -7.14
N GLN A 66 -0.55 -4.54 -6.18
CA GLN A 66 -1.40 -4.17 -5.06
C GLN A 66 -0.58 -4.23 -3.76
N PHE A 67 -0.61 -3.14 -3.00
CA PHE A 67 0.15 -3.02 -1.76
C PHE A 67 -0.75 -2.68 -0.58
N ASP A 68 -0.50 -3.36 0.55
CA ASP A 68 -1.04 -2.95 1.85
C ASP A 68 -0.31 -1.69 2.31
N VAL A 69 -1.04 -0.57 2.30
CA VAL A 69 -0.50 0.75 2.64
C VAL A 69 -0.14 0.85 4.13
N GLU A 70 -0.87 0.18 5.01
CA GLU A 70 -0.55 0.22 6.44
C GLU A 70 0.75 -0.53 6.72
N ASN A 71 0.92 -1.70 6.11
CA ASN A 71 2.17 -2.44 6.20
C ASN A 71 3.35 -1.64 5.61
N LEU A 72 3.13 -0.92 4.51
CA LEU A 72 4.14 0.00 3.94
C LEU A 72 4.57 1.06 4.97
N PHE A 73 3.61 1.69 5.67
CA PHE A 73 3.91 2.69 6.69
C PHE A 73 4.66 2.09 7.88
N GLU A 74 4.19 0.95 8.40
CA GLU A 74 4.84 0.28 9.53
C GLU A 74 6.29 -0.07 9.24
N ILE A 75 6.58 -0.64 8.06
CA ILE A 75 7.95 -0.97 7.66
C ILE A 75 8.78 0.31 7.49
N SER A 76 8.18 1.37 6.96
CA SER A 76 8.87 2.65 6.69
C SER A 76 9.28 3.38 7.97
N LYS A 77 8.55 3.25 9.08
CA LYS A 77 8.90 3.87 10.37
C LYS A 77 10.33 3.56 10.81
N SER A 78 10.80 2.33 10.57
CA SER A 78 12.15 1.90 10.93
C SER A 78 13.26 2.68 10.19
N ARG A 79 12.92 3.34 9.08
CA ARG A 79 13.86 4.10 8.23
C ARG A 79 13.69 5.61 8.31
N GLU A 80 12.67 6.10 9.00
CA GLU A 80 12.39 7.54 9.10
C GLU A 80 13.56 8.33 9.70
N GLN A 81 14.13 7.85 10.80
CA GLN A 81 15.24 8.56 11.44
C GLN A 81 16.46 8.63 10.51
N SER A 82 16.79 7.52 9.85
CA SER A 82 17.87 7.49 8.85
C SER A 82 17.61 8.47 7.70
N ALA A 83 16.39 8.52 7.17
CA ALA A 83 16.02 9.48 6.14
C ALA A 83 16.14 10.93 6.61
N ARG A 84 15.81 11.22 7.87
CA ARG A 84 16.00 12.54 8.50
C ARG A 84 17.47 12.90 8.64
N ASP A 85 18.29 11.96 9.10
CA ASP A 85 19.72 12.16 9.32
C ASP A 85 20.46 12.41 7.99
N MET A 86 20.05 11.72 6.92
CA MET A 86 20.64 11.87 5.59
C MET A 86 20.13 13.09 4.82
N GLY A 87 18.96 13.60 5.18
CA GLY A 87 18.35 14.79 4.57
C GLY A 87 17.59 14.54 3.26
N SER A 88 17.02 15.63 2.74
CA SER A 88 16.06 15.60 1.63
C SER A 88 16.67 15.14 0.31
N GLU A 89 17.86 15.66 -0.05
CA GLU A 89 18.53 15.32 -1.31
C GLU A 89 18.87 13.84 -1.40
N TRP A 90 19.39 13.27 -0.30
CA TRP A 90 19.69 11.85 -0.25
C TRP A 90 18.41 11.00 -0.35
N THR A 91 17.35 11.40 0.35
CA THR A 91 16.07 10.66 0.34
C THR A 91 15.42 10.72 -1.04
N ALA A 92 15.49 11.86 -1.74
CA ALA A 92 15.06 11.98 -3.13
C ALA A 92 15.91 11.10 -4.06
N GLY A 93 17.24 11.13 -3.91
CA GLY A 93 18.17 10.29 -4.68
C GLY A 93 17.92 8.79 -4.50
N ALA A 94 17.47 8.36 -3.33
CA ALA A 94 17.10 6.97 -3.08
C ALA A 94 15.92 6.51 -3.96
N VAL A 95 14.96 7.40 -4.29
CA VAL A 95 13.86 7.08 -5.22
C VAL A 95 14.40 6.73 -6.59
N SER A 96 15.31 7.55 -7.14
CA SER A 96 15.93 7.29 -8.45
C SER A 96 16.89 6.09 -8.41
N PHE A 97 17.61 5.89 -7.31
CA PHE A 97 18.44 4.69 -7.14
C PHE A 97 17.62 3.42 -7.30
N PHE A 98 16.50 3.30 -6.56
CA PHE A 98 15.63 2.14 -6.68
C PHE A 98 14.89 2.08 -8.02
N GLY A 99 14.58 3.22 -8.66
CA GLY A 99 14.12 3.26 -10.04
C GLY A 99 15.09 2.58 -11.00
N GLY A 100 16.39 2.84 -10.85
CA GLY A 100 17.45 2.14 -11.59
C GLY A 100 17.50 0.64 -11.29
N GLU A 101 17.23 0.21 -10.06
CA GLU A 101 17.12 -1.21 -9.72
C GLU A 101 15.91 -1.88 -10.38
N VAL A 102 14.77 -1.16 -10.53
CA VAL A 102 13.63 -1.66 -11.32
C VAL A 102 14.03 -1.86 -12.78
N VAL A 103 14.69 -0.87 -13.40
CA VAL A 103 15.16 -0.97 -14.80
C VAL A 103 16.09 -2.16 -14.98
N LYS A 104 17.06 -2.34 -14.08
CA LYS A 104 17.98 -3.48 -14.11
C LYS A 104 17.24 -4.80 -14.01
N ALA A 105 16.33 -4.94 -13.05
CA ALA A 105 15.57 -6.16 -12.84
C ALA A 105 14.71 -6.49 -14.08
N VAL A 106 13.99 -5.51 -14.63
CA VAL A 106 13.19 -5.68 -15.86
C VAL A 106 14.06 -6.17 -17.03
N ASN A 107 15.25 -5.61 -17.20
CA ASN A 107 16.16 -6.00 -18.28
C ASN A 107 16.78 -7.40 -18.09
N THR A 108 16.86 -7.91 -16.87
CA THR A 108 17.37 -9.27 -16.58
C THR A 108 16.26 -10.34 -16.57
N GLY A 109 14.99 -9.93 -16.63
CA GLY A 109 13.81 -10.78 -16.70
C GLY A 109 12.78 -10.47 -15.62
N GLU A 110 11.53 -10.85 -15.85
CA GLU A 110 10.45 -10.63 -14.87
C GLU A 110 10.52 -11.69 -13.76
N HIS A 111 11.22 -11.37 -12.67
CA HIS A 111 11.33 -12.19 -11.48
C HIS A 111 11.06 -11.38 -10.20
N ALA A 112 11.05 -12.06 -9.04
CA ALA A 112 10.72 -11.47 -7.73
C ALA A 112 11.54 -10.20 -7.38
N ASP A 113 12.67 -9.97 -8.04
CA ASP A 113 13.49 -8.78 -7.84
C ASP A 113 12.83 -7.50 -8.37
N VAL A 114 11.96 -7.58 -9.39
CA VAL A 114 11.20 -6.42 -9.89
C VAL A 114 10.26 -5.90 -8.80
N SER A 115 9.42 -6.78 -8.23
CA SER A 115 8.49 -6.40 -7.16
C SER A 115 9.23 -5.89 -5.91
N LYS A 116 10.37 -6.50 -5.57
CA LYS A 116 11.22 -6.04 -4.47
C LYS A 116 11.75 -4.62 -4.71
N ALA A 117 12.25 -4.33 -5.91
CA ALA A 117 12.73 -3.00 -6.27
C ALA A 117 11.59 -1.97 -6.26
N ILE A 118 10.40 -2.32 -6.76
CA ILE A 118 9.20 -1.46 -6.71
C ILE A 118 8.82 -1.13 -5.26
N ILE A 119 8.83 -2.12 -4.34
CA ILE A 119 8.56 -1.89 -2.92
C ILE A 119 9.57 -0.91 -2.32
N GLN A 120 10.87 -1.09 -2.58
CA GLN A 120 11.89 -0.19 -2.05
C GLN A 120 11.75 1.24 -2.60
N MET A 121 11.43 1.37 -3.90
CA MET A 121 11.15 2.66 -4.53
C MET A 121 9.92 3.34 -3.92
N LEU A 122 8.82 2.60 -3.73
CA LEU A 122 7.60 3.11 -3.10
C LEU A 122 7.84 3.56 -1.66
N MET A 123 8.61 2.79 -0.88
CA MET A 123 9.01 3.17 0.48
C MET A 123 9.85 4.45 0.49
N ALA A 124 10.85 4.57 -0.39
CA ALA A 124 11.67 5.78 -0.50
C ALA A 124 10.81 6.99 -0.89
N THR A 125 9.85 6.79 -1.79
CA THR A 125 8.90 7.82 -2.22
C THR A 125 8.02 8.28 -1.05
N TRP A 126 7.47 7.34 -0.27
CA TRP A 126 6.69 7.66 0.93
C TRP A 126 7.51 8.45 1.95
N LEU A 127 8.74 8.02 2.24
CA LEU A 127 9.62 8.70 3.19
C LEU A 127 9.94 10.12 2.70
N PHE A 128 10.25 10.30 1.42
CA PHE A 128 10.51 11.62 0.87
C PHE A 128 9.27 12.53 0.96
N ASP A 129 8.14 12.05 0.46
CA ASP A 129 6.89 12.79 0.39
C ASP A 129 6.38 13.21 1.78
N SER A 130 6.46 12.30 2.75
CA SER A 130 5.95 12.54 4.11
C SER A 130 6.86 13.44 4.94
N LEU A 131 8.18 13.30 4.80
CA LEU A 131 9.15 14.07 5.59
C LEU A 131 9.39 15.47 5.02
N TYR A 132 9.36 15.62 3.69
CA TYR A 132 9.87 16.82 3.01
C TYR A 132 8.85 17.52 2.12
N CYS A 133 7.78 16.86 1.69
CA CYS A 133 6.75 17.46 0.83
C CYS A 133 5.41 17.70 1.55
N GLY A 134 5.31 17.36 2.85
CA GLY A 134 4.11 17.56 3.65
C GLY A 134 2.93 16.66 3.28
N ILE A 135 3.18 15.57 2.55
CA ILE A 135 2.13 14.63 2.15
C ILE A 135 1.77 13.73 3.33
N THR A 136 0.48 13.58 3.62
CA THR A 136 0.01 12.83 4.77
C THR A 136 -0.26 11.36 4.45
N ALA A 137 -0.28 10.52 5.50
CA ALA A 137 -0.67 9.11 5.39
C ALA A 137 -2.09 8.95 4.83
N ASN A 138 -3.03 9.83 5.21
CA ASN A 138 -4.40 9.81 4.68
C ASN A 138 -4.43 10.06 3.17
N THR A 139 -3.61 11.00 2.69
CA THR A 139 -3.49 11.26 1.25
C THR A 139 -3.02 10.02 0.50
N TYR A 140 -2.07 9.26 1.06
CA TYR A 140 -1.63 7.99 0.48
C TYR A 140 -2.71 6.90 0.52
N ARG A 141 -3.43 6.74 1.63
CA ARG A 141 -4.55 5.77 1.74
C ARG A 141 -5.62 5.99 0.67
N GLU A 142 -5.88 7.25 0.35
CA GLU A 142 -6.89 7.67 -0.62
C GLU A 142 -6.35 7.77 -2.05
N SER A 143 -5.10 7.40 -2.30
CA SER A 143 -4.49 7.49 -3.62
C SER A 143 -4.04 6.11 -4.13
N ASP A 144 -4.12 5.95 -5.43
CA ASP A 144 -3.29 5.02 -6.18
C ASP A 144 -2.00 5.74 -6.60
N MET A 145 -0.96 4.98 -6.93
CA MET A 145 0.33 5.54 -7.35
C MET A 145 0.64 5.12 -8.78
N LYS A 146 1.17 6.06 -9.56
CA LYS A 146 1.75 5.78 -10.87
C LYS A 146 3.20 6.24 -10.89
N PHE A 147 4.10 5.33 -11.21
CA PHE A 147 5.50 5.61 -11.48
C PHE A 147 5.77 5.55 -12.98
N THR A 148 6.61 6.45 -13.45
CA THR A 148 7.20 6.41 -14.79
C THR A 148 8.70 6.54 -14.64
N ILE A 149 9.42 5.52 -15.12
CA ILE A 149 10.86 5.35 -14.94
C ILE A 149 11.51 5.43 -16.32
N THR A 150 12.47 6.34 -16.47
CA THR A 150 13.27 6.45 -17.69
C THR A 150 14.39 5.39 -17.70
N PRO A 151 15.01 5.11 -18.86
CA PRO A 151 16.06 4.08 -18.97
C PRO A 151 17.29 4.30 -18.07
N ASP A 152 17.56 5.54 -17.69
CA ASP A 152 18.65 5.93 -16.78
C ASP A 152 18.25 5.85 -15.29
N GLY A 153 17.01 5.43 -15.00
CA GLY A 153 16.50 5.25 -13.64
C GLY A 153 15.90 6.52 -13.03
N ALA A 154 15.77 7.62 -13.77
CA ALA A 154 15.03 8.77 -13.26
C ALA A 154 13.55 8.42 -13.09
N VAL A 155 12.96 8.87 -11.97
CA VAL A 155 11.59 8.49 -11.58
C VAL A 155 10.73 9.73 -11.51
N SER A 156 9.59 9.68 -12.19
CA SER A 156 8.47 10.59 -11.98
C SER A 156 7.33 9.80 -11.36
N HIS A 157 6.65 10.37 -10.37
CA HIS A 157 5.48 9.74 -9.77
C HIS A 157 4.29 10.68 -9.70
N THR A 158 3.10 10.11 -9.75
CA THR A 158 1.83 10.83 -9.60
C THR A 158 0.91 10.04 -8.69
N ARG A 159 0.31 10.73 -7.72
CA ARG A 159 -0.79 10.21 -6.92
C ARG A 159 -2.09 10.41 -7.68
N ILE A 160 -2.85 9.34 -7.85
CA ILE A 160 -4.15 9.35 -8.51
C ILE A 160 -5.20 9.20 -7.41
N PRO A 161 -5.98 10.25 -7.08
CA PRO A 161 -7.01 10.15 -6.06
C PRO A 161 -8.03 9.06 -6.42
N THR A 162 -8.24 8.12 -5.51
CA THR A 162 -9.26 7.08 -5.65
C THR A 162 -10.61 7.70 -5.32
N GLN A 163 -11.37 8.11 -6.34
CA GLN A 163 -12.67 8.80 -6.15
C GLN A 163 -13.75 7.98 -5.39
N ASN A 164 -13.47 6.75 -4.95
CA ASN A 164 -14.47 5.80 -4.46
C ASN A 164 -14.18 5.08 -3.12
N LYS A 165 -13.15 5.42 -2.35
CA LYS A 165 -12.92 4.75 -1.04
C LYS A 165 -13.71 5.34 0.14
N ALA A 166 -14.49 6.40 -0.07
CA ALA A 166 -15.24 7.11 0.98
C ALA A 166 -16.68 6.57 1.25
N ARG A 167 -17.04 5.39 0.76
CA ARG A 167 -18.37 4.79 0.99
C ARG A 167 -18.28 3.27 1.16
N ALA A 168 -17.94 2.83 2.36
CA ALA A 168 -18.30 1.52 2.88
C ALA A 168 -18.54 1.66 4.39
#